data_AF-A0A1G2CV14-F1
#
_entry.id   AF-A0A1G2CV14-F1
#
_cell.length_a   1.000
_cell.length_b   1.000
_cell.length_c   1.000
_cell.angle_alpha   90.00
_cell.angle_beta   90.00
_cell.angle_gamma   90.00
#
_symmetry.space_group_name_H-M   'P 1'
#
loop_
_entity.id
_entity.type
_entity.pdbx_description
1 polymer ?
#
loop_
_entity_poly.entity_id
_entity_poly.type
_entity_poly.pdbx_seq_one_letter_code
_entity_poly.pdbx_strand_id
1 'polypeptide(L)'
;MQHRDTRRCSLKAIVAFSFGRIGKTQPSLSSREIARMVASYVRGDQEGCYVIAQWEVAIELRSLGAQVHYTVPLKERGYLSSRDVADAAAGFLSARRHLVSQVYAAAHPDHVERCIRCLRNARFPGAKGMTDPSIGYHFDADEWWVRSRSSFTFRERLAIPAYLWRRELF
;
A
#
# COMPACT_ATOMS: atom_id res chain seq x y z
N MET A 1 -10.05 20.35 38.71
CA MET A 1 -10.56 19.64 37.52
C MET A 1 -9.51 19.75 36.43
N GLN A 2 -8.85 18.65 36.06
CA GLN A 2 -7.85 18.65 34.98
C GLN A 2 -8.58 18.72 33.63
N HIS A 3 -8.32 19.77 32.86
CA HIS A 3 -8.66 19.85 31.44
C HIS A 3 -7.91 18.72 30.72
N ARG A 4 -8.58 17.59 30.49
CA ARG A 4 -8.10 16.60 29.51
C ARG A 4 -8.27 17.24 28.14
N ASP A 5 -7.17 17.77 27.62
CA ASP A 5 -7.02 18.19 26.24
C ASP A 5 -7.29 16.97 25.34
N THR A 6 -8.55 16.81 24.93
CA THR A 6 -9.00 15.81 23.97
C THR A 6 -8.50 16.23 22.60
N ARG A 7 -7.20 16.06 22.35
CA ARG A 7 -6.66 16.09 20.99
C ARG A 7 -7.38 14.97 20.22
N ARG A 8 -8.44 15.34 19.51
CA ARG A 8 -9.19 14.43 18.64
C ARG A 8 -8.18 13.82 17.68
N CYS A 9 -8.15 12.49 17.61
CA CYS A 9 -7.58 11.82 16.44
C CYS A 9 -8.33 12.37 15.22
N SER A 10 -7.68 13.23 14.42
CA SER A 10 -8.24 13.73 13.16
C SER A 10 -7.52 13.13 11.96
N LEU A 11 -6.22 12.87 12.09
CA LEU A 11 -5.39 12.52 10.95
C LEU A 11 -5.63 11.09 10.48
N LYS A 12 -5.59 10.92 9.16
CA LYS A 12 -5.59 9.60 8.54
C LYS A 12 -4.15 9.13 8.34
N ALA A 13 -3.95 7.82 8.26
CA ALA A 13 -2.69 7.25 7.79
C ALA A 13 -2.95 6.37 6.57
N ILE A 14 -2.17 6.56 5.51
CA ILE A 14 -2.20 5.74 4.29
C ILE A 14 -0.91 4.94 4.27
N VAL A 15 -1.04 3.61 4.24
CA VAL A 15 0.08 2.68 4.05
C VAL A 15 0.00 2.18 2.62
N ALA A 16 0.91 2.64 1.76
CA ALA A 16 0.95 2.33 0.35
C ALA A 16 1.92 1.17 0.07
N PHE A 17 1.36 0.06 -0.41
CA PHE A 17 2.07 -1.17 -0.71
C PHE A 17 2.46 -1.20 -2.19
N SER A 18 3.70 -1.59 -2.48
CA SER A 18 4.14 -1.90 -3.83
C SER A 18 4.04 -3.40 -4.06
N PHE A 19 3.77 -3.81 -5.29
CA PHE A 19 3.76 -5.23 -5.66
C PHE A 19 4.77 -5.58 -6.75
N GLY A 20 5.41 -4.62 -7.41
CA GLY A 20 6.41 -4.91 -8.44
C GLY A 20 7.37 -3.77 -8.72
N ARG A 21 8.34 -4.07 -9.59
CA ARG A 21 9.34 -3.13 -10.12
C ARG A 21 9.85 -3.58 -11.48
N ILE A 22 10.10 -2.65 -12.37
CA ILE A 22 10.82 -2.91 -13.62
C ILE A 22 12.32 -2.93 -13.28
N GLY A 23 12.96 -4.09 -13.43
CA GLY A 23 14.39 -4.25 -13.13
C GLY A 23 14.74 -3.97 -11.65
N LYS A 24 15.82 -3.23 -11.39
CA LYS A 24 16.30 -2.98 -10.01
C LYS A 24 15.81 -1.68 -9.40
N THR A 25 15.44 -0.69 -10.21
CA THR A 25 15.31 0.70 -9.76
C THR A 25 14.01 1.39 -10.16
N GLN A 26 13.22 0.81 -11.07
CA GLN A 26 12.04 1.48 -11.60
C GLN A 26 10.74 0.93 -10.97
N PRO A 27 9.83 1.80 -10.50
CA PRO A 27 8.50 1.38 -10.06
C PRO A 27 7.72 0.73 -11.21
N SER A 28 6.94 -0.32 -10.90
CA SER A 28 6.03 -0.92 -11.89
C SER A 28 4.82 -0.01 -12.18
N LEU A 29 4.05 -0.36 -13.22
CA LEU A 29 2.83 0.38 -13.58
C LEU A 29 1.85 0.44 -12.40
N SER A 30 1.62 -0.68 -11.72
CA SER A 30 0.75 -0.76 -10.55
C SER A 30 1.21 0.19 -9.44
N SER A 31 2.51 0.24 -9.15
CA SER A 31 3.08 1.16 -8.15
C SER A 31 2.89 2.63 -8.52
N ARG A 32 2.97 2.97 -9.82
CA ARG A 32 2.66 4.32 -10.34
C ARG A 32 1.20 4.68 -10.17
N GLU A 33 0.29 3.77 -10.48
CA GLU A 33 -1.15 4.02 -10.37
C GLU A 33 -1.61 4.09 -8.91
N ILE A 34 -1.06 3.24 -8.03
CA ILE A 34 -1.25 3.35 -6.58
C ILE A 34 -0.75 4.72 -6.10
N ALA A 35 0.43 5.18 -6.56
CA ALA A 35 0.95 6.49 -6.20
C ALA A 35 0.03 7.62 -6.67
N ARG A 36 -0.51 7.55 -7.90
CA ARG A 36 -1.48 8.54 -8.41
C ARG A 36 -2.76 8.57 -7.59
N MET A 37 -3.34 7.40 -7.29
CA MET A 37 -4.53 7.29 -6.45
C MET A 37 -4.28 7.94 -5.07
N VAL A 38 -3.16 7.59 -4.43
CA VAL A 38 -2.80 8.16 -3.12
C VAL A 38 -2.56 9.67 -3.22
N ALA A 39 -1.83 10.15 -4.22
CA ALA A 39 -1.57 11.58 -4.42
C ALA A 39 -2.87 12.38 -4.63
N SER A 40 -3.80 11.87 -5.44
CA SER A 40 -5.12 12.47 -5.65
C SER A 40 -5.92 12.54 -4.35
N TYR A 41 -5.90 11.48 -3.53
CA TYR A 41 -6.54 11.49 -2.22
C TYR A 41 -5.93 12.54 -1.30
N VAL A 42 -4.61 12.58 -1.18
CA VAL A 42 -3.90 13.52 -0.28
C VAL A 42 -4.16 14.97 -0.66
N ARG A 43 -4.18 15.30 -1.97
CA ARG A 43 -4.47 16.67 -2.44
C ARG A 43 -5.89 17.12 -2.10
N GLY A 44 -6.84 16.19 -2.04
CA GLY A 44 -8.23 16.48 -1.65
C GLY A 44 -8.48 16.50 -0.15
N ASP A 45 -7.53 16.07 0.68
CA ASP A 45 -7.72 15.89 2.13
C ASP A 45 -7.29 17.12 2.92
N GLN A 46 -8.27 17.93 3.35
CA GLN A 46 -8.02 19.16 4.11
C GLN A 46 -7.53 18.91 5.54
N GLU A 47 -7.82 17.74 6.11
CA GLU A 47 -7.45 17.39 7.49
C GLU A 47 -5.99 16.95 7.62
N GLY A 48 -5.32 16.61 6.50
CA GLY A 48 -3.96 16.10 6.47
C GLY A 48 -3.87 14.60 6.76
N CYS A 49 -2.86 13.95 6.16
CA CYS A 49 -2.65 12.51 6.32
C CYS A 49 -1.17 12.13 6.41
N TYR A 50 -0.87 11.12 7.21
CA TYR A 50 0.44 10.46 7.20
C TYR A 50 0.52 9.48 6.04
N VAL A 51 1.50 9.67 5.16
CA VAL A 51 1.76 8.74 4.06
C VAL A 51 2.99 7.90 4.38
N ILE A 52 2.78 6.61 4.60
CA ILE A 52 3.82 5.59 4.71
C ILE A 52 3.81 4.79 3.41
N ALA A 53 4.94 4.71 2.71
CA ALA A 53 4.98 4.05 1.41
C ALA A 53 6.17 3.09 1.32
N GLN A 54 5.96 1.95 0.66
CA GLN A 54 7.08 1.16 0.16
C GLN A 54 7.88 1.98 -0.86
N TRP A 55 9.19 1.72 -0.97
CA TRP A 55 10.12 2.59 -1.69
C TRP A 55 9.72 2.86 -3.15
N GLU A 56 9.15 1.89 -3.87
CA GLU A 56 8.72 2.07 -5.26
C GLU A 56 7.61 3.13 -5.37
N VAL A 57 6.58 3.00 -4.54
CA VAL A 57 5.46 3.96 -4.49
C VAL A 57 5.94 5.29 -3.93
N ALA A 58 6.89 5.28 -2.99
CA ALA A 58 7.45 6.49 -2.42
C ALA A 58 8.21 7.34 -3.46
N ILE A 59 8.91 6.73 -4.42
CA ILE A 59 9.56 7.43 -5.52
C ILE A 59 8.52 8.15 -6.38
N GLU A 60 7.45 7.45 -6.77
CA GLU A 60 6.39 8.02 -7.61
C GLU A 60 5.56 9.08 -6.88
N LEU A 61 5.30 8.91 -5.59
CA LEU A 61 4.63 9.96 -4.80
C LEU A 61 5.43 11.25 -4.77
N ARG A 62 6.77 11.15 -4.62
CA ARG A 62 7.64 12.33 -4.65
C ARG A 62 7.69 12.99 -6.03
N SER A 63 7.70 12.21 -7.12
CA SER A 63 7.65 12.76 -8.48
C SER A 63 6.33 13.52 -8.76
N LEU A 64 5.25 13.10 -8.09
CA LEU A 64 3.94 13.76 -8.11
C LEU A 64 3.81 14.93 -7.11
N GLY A 65 4.88 15.28 -6.38
CA GLY A 65 4.89 16.35 -5.39
C GLY A 65 4.14 16.03 -4.09
N ALA A 66 3.82 14.76 -3.82
CA ALA A 66 3.17 14.34 -2.59
C ALA A 66 4.19 14.08 -1.47
N GLN A 67 3.87 14.50 -0.25
CA GLN A 67 4.73 14.30 0.91
C GLN A 67 4.67 12.85 1.41
N VAL A 68 5.80 12.14 1.37
CA VAL A 68 5.97 10.82 1.98
C VAL A 68 6.61 10.99 3.36
N HIS A 69 5.86 10.64 4.41
CA HIS A 69 6.28 10.81 5.80
C HIS A 69 7.22 9.71 6.27
N TYR A 70 7.07 8.51 5.70
CA TYR A 70 7.96 7.38 5.96
C TYR A 70 8.08 6.50 4.72
N THR A 71 9.31 6.19 4.35
CA THR A 71 9.59 5.20 3.30
C THR A 71 10.05 3.92 3.97
N VAL A 72 9.36 2.81 3.68
CA VAL A 72 9.77 1.50 4.19
C VAL A 72 11.03 1.06 3.43
N PRO A 73 12.19 0.94 4.12
CA PRO A 73 13.44 0.61 3.46
C PRO A 73 13.46 -0.84 2.99
N LEU A 74 14.09 -1.09 1.84
CA LEU A 74 14.32 -2.44 1.36
C LEU A 74 15.23 -3.20 2.34
N LYS A 75 14.86 -4.42 2.71
CA LYS A 75 15.73 -5.31 3.51
C LYS A 75 16.80 -5.93 2.61
N GLU A 76 17.87 -6.46 3.23
CA GLU A 76 19.00 -7.12 2.54
C GLU A 76 18.57 -8.20 1.53
N ARG A 77 17.44 -8.86 1.76
CA ARG A 77 16.86 -9.88 0.86
C ARG A 77 16.30 -9.33 -0.46
N GLY A 78 16.32 -8.01 -0.67
CA GLY A 78 15.90 -7.38 -1.92
C GLY A 78 14.39 -7.37 -2.18
N TYR A 79 13.57 -7.79 -1.20
CA TYR A 79 12.11 -7.83 -1.26
C TYR A 79 11.49 -7.52 0.12
N LEU A 80 10.28 -6.94 0.12
CA LEU A 80 9.47 -6.67 1.31
C LEU A 80 8.13 -7.38 1.18
N SER A 81 7.76 -8.18 2.18
CA SER A 81 6.40 -8.72 2.25
C SER A 81 5.40 -7.68 2.74
N SER A 82 4.11 -7.87 2.45
CA SER A 82 3.04 -7.03 3.03
C SER A 82 3.07 -7.00 4.56
N ARG A 83 3.57 -8.07 5.20
CA ARG A 83 3.78 -8.09 6.66
C ARG A 83 4.93 -7.16 7.06
N ASP A 84 6.06 -7.20 6.36
CA ASP A 84 7.20 -6.31 6.66
C ASP A 84 6.80 -4.84 6.55
N VAL A 85 6.02 -4.50 5.53
CA VAL A 85 5.49 -3.13 5.33
C VAL A 85 4.52 -2.75 6.46
N ALA A 86 3.62 -3.66 6.85
CA ALA A 86 2.69 -3.41 7.94
C ALA A 86 3.39 -3.24 9.30
N ASP A 87 4.39 -4.08 9.60
CA ASP A 87 5.17 -4.00 10.83
C ASP A 87 6.00 -2.71 10.87
N ALA A 88 6.57 -2.28 9.74
CA ALA A 88 7.29 -1.01 9.63
C ALA A 88 6.35 0.19 9.82
N ALA A 89 5.14 0.15 9.26
CA ALA A 89 4.11 1.17 9.48
C ALA A 89 3.67 1.23 10.95
N ALA A 90 3.51 0.08 11.60
CA ALA A 90 3.22 -0.01 13.03
C ALA A 90 4.33 0.60 13.89
N GLY A 91 5.59 0.35 13.55
CA GLY A 91 6.75 0.99 14.17
C GLY A 91 6.70 2.51 14.06
N PHE A 92 6.53 3.03 12.84
CA PHE A 92 6.46 4.48 12.58
C PHE A 92 5.28 5.16 13.31
N LEU A 93 4.10 4.54 13.31
CA LEU A 93 2.89 5.11 13.90
C LEU A 93 2.79 4.87 15.42
N SER A 94 3.65 4.04 16.02
CA SER A 94 3.56 3.70 17.45
C SER A 94 3.53 4.94 18.36
N ALA A 95 4.45 5.90 18.14
CA ALA A 95 4.50 7.17 18.87
C ALA A 95 3.42 8.17 18.46
N ARG A 96 2.76 7.95 17.31
CA ARG A 96 1.78 8.86 16.68
C ARG A 96 0.35 8.31 16.75
N ARG A 97 0.14 7.17 17.41
CA ARG A 97 -1.13 6.44 17.39
C ARG A 97 -2.30 7.27 17.90
N HIS A 98 -2.05 8.15 18.86
CA HIS A 98 -3.04 9.06 19.43
C HIS A 98 -3.46 10.20 18.48
N LEU A 99 -2.79 10.37 17.34
CA LEU A 99 -3.13 11.37 16.33
C LEU A 99 -3.92 10.76 15.16
N VAL A 100 -3.87 9.42 15.02
CA VAL A 100 -4.40 8.71 13.85
C VAL A 100 -5.79 8.17 14.15
N SER A 101 -6.80 8.64 13.42
CA SER A 101 -8.19 8.20 13.53
C SER A 101 -8.47 6.93 12.72
N GLN A 102 -7.82 6.81 11.56
CA GLN A 102 -8.08 5.77 10.58
C GLN A 102 -6.82 5.42 9.81
N VAL A 103 -6.64 4.12 9.54
CA VAL A 103 -5.56 3.61 8.69
C VAL A 103 -6.14 3.00 7.41
N TYR A 104 -5.55 3.34 6.27
CA TYR A 104 -5.90 2.82 4.95
C TYR A 104 -4.75 2.00 4.37
N ALA A 105 -5.05 0.83 3.81
CA ALA A 105 -4.15 0.08 2.95
C ALA A 105 -4.36 0.51 1.50
N ALA A 106 -3.43 1.29 0.95
CA ALA A 106 -3.40 1.62 -0.47
C ALA A 106 -2.63 0.52 -1.23
N ALA A 107 -3.34 -0.24 -2.05
CA ALA A 107 -2.78 -1.42 -2.72
C ALA A 107 -3.52 -1.73 -4.02
N HIS A 108 -2.99 -2.66 -4.80
CA HIS A 108 -3.68 -3.24 -5.95
C HIS A 108 -4.98 -3.95 -5.52
N PRO A 109 -6.05 -3.96 -6.35
CA PRO A 109 -7.31 -4.61 -6.04
C PRO A 109 -7.18 -6.07 -5.58
N ASP A 110 -6.35 -6.85 -6.27
CA ASP A 110 -6.14 -8.28 -5.96
C ASP A 110 -5.44 -8.53 -4.62
N HIS A 111 -4.88 -7.49 -3.99
CA HIS A 111 -4.03 -7.61 -2.81
C HIS A 111 -4.45 -6.73 -1.64
N VAL A 112 -5.41 -5.82 -1.85
CA VAL A 112 -5.86 -4.90 -0.81
C VAL A 112 -6.34 -5.65 0.44
N GLU A 113 -7.08 -6.75 0.28
CA GLU A 113 -7.54 -7.59 1.40
C GLU A 113 -6.40 -8.24 2.19
N ARG A 114 -5.34 -8.68 1.50
CA ARG A 114 -4.13 -9.21 2.14
C ARG A 114 -3.45 -8.11 2.97
N CYS A 115 -3.33 -6.91 2.41
CA CYS A 115 -2.70 -5.78 3.09
C CYS A 115 -3.51 -5.28 4.29
N ILE A 116 -4.85 -5.20 4.16
CA ILE A 116 -5.75 -4.90 5.28
C ILE A 116 -5.51 -5.90 6.41
N ARG A 117 -5.47 -7.20 6.11
CA ARG A 117 -5.22 -8.25 7.11
C ARG A 117 -3.87 -8.08 7.80
N CYS A 118 -2.81 -7.80 7.04
CA CYS A 118 -1.49 -7.52 7.61
C CYS A 118 -1.53 -6.31 8.56
N LEU A 119 -2.17 -5.20 8.19
CA LEU A 119 -2.31 -4.03 9.06
C LEU A 119 -3.14 -4.31 10.32
N ARG A 120 -4.24 -5.07 10.19
CA ARG A 120 -5.06 -5.48 11.34
C ARG A 120 -4.23 -6.28 12.35
N ASN A 121 -3.44 -7.23 11.85
CA ASN A 121 -2.53 -8.02 12.68
C ASN A 121 -1.38 -7.17 13.27
N ALA A 122 -0.95 -6.12 12.57
CA ALA A 122 0.10 -5.20 12.99
C ALA A 122 -0.38 -4.04 13.88
N ARG A 123 -1.51 -4.21 14.60
CA ARG A 123 -2.09 -3.26 15.60
C ARG A 123 -3.07 -2.21 15.06
N PHE A 124 -3.59 -2.38 13.83
CA PHE A 124 -4.60 -1.49 13.26
C PHE A 124 -5.93 -2.22 12.97
N PRO A 125 -6.70 -2.64 13.99
CA PRO A 125 -7.89 -3.49 13.80
C PRO A 125 -8.97 -2.86 12.90
N GLY A 126 -9.06 -1.53 12.89
CA GLY A 126 -9.98 -0.77 12.05
C GLY A 126 -9.49 -0.48 10.63
N ALA A 127 -8.36 -1.07 10.17
CA ALA A 127 -7.81 -0.77 8.85
C ALA A 127 -8.81 -1.03 7.71
N LYS A 128 -8.85 -0.11 6.75
CA LYS A 128 -9.72 -0.12 5.56
C LYS A 128 -8.90 -0.21 4.28
N GLY A 129 -9.51 -0.71 3.21
CA GLY A 129 -8.90 -0.72 1.88
C GLY A 129 -9.03 0.63 1.17
N MET A 130 -8.02 0.96 0.38
CA MET A 130 -8.03 2.02 -0.62
C MET A 130 -7.46 1.41 -1.90
N THR A 131 -8.29 1.29 -2.93
CA THR A 131 -7.90 0.68 -4.21
C THR A 131 -8.74 1.25 -5.33
N ASP A 132 -8.19 1.23 -6.54
CA ASP A 132 -8.91 1.57 -7.77
C ASP A 132 -8.99 0.31 -8.66
N PRO A 133 -10.19 -0.16 -9.04
CA PRO A 133 -10.36 -1.34 -9.91
C PRO A 133 -9.70 -1.22 -11.29
N SER A 134 -9.38 0.00 -11.74
CA SER A 134 -8.73 0.25 -13.02
C SER A 134 -7.22 0.05 -12.99
N ILE A 135 -6.61 -0.15 -11.80
CA ILE A 135 -5.17 -0.37 -11.68
C ILE A 135 -4.80 -1.63 -12.48
N GLY A 136 -3.94 -1.43 -13.48
CA GLY A 136 -3.53 -2.47 -14.41
C GLY A 136 -2.39 -3.34 -13.89
N TYR A 137 -2.29 -4.54 -14.45
CA TYR A 137 -1.17 -5.45 -14.21
C TYR A 137 -0.06 -5.21 -15.25
N HIS A 138 1.20 -5.20 -14.81
CA HIS A 138 2.37 -5.11 -15.68
C HIS A 138 3.21 -6.39 -15.59
N PHE A 139 2.82 -7.39 -16.37
CA PHE A 139 3.31 -8.78 -16.30
C PHE A 139 4.83 -8.96 -16.16
N ASP A 140 5.63 -8.12 -16.82
CA ASP A 140 7.10 -8.25 -16.84
C ASP A 140 7.83 -7.51 -15.70
N ALA A 141 7.12 -6.66 -14.95
CA ALA A 141 7.67 -5.89 -13.82
C ALA A 141 7.08 -6.33 -12.49
N ASP A 142 5.92 -6.92 -12.59
CA ASP A 142 5.13 -7.45 -11.52
C ASP A 142 5.57 -8.90 -11.21
N GLU A 143 6.87 -9.18 -11.35
CA GLU A 143 7.46 -10.51 -11.10
C GLU A 143 7.48 -10.88 -9.60
N TRP A 144 7.40 -9.87 -8.71
CA TRP A 144 7.40 -10.06 -7.24
C TRP A 144 6.01 -10.35 -6.66
N TRP A 145 4.98 -10.36 -7.50
CA TRP A 145 3.60 -10.75 -7.16
C TRP A 145 3.50 -12.23 -6.84
N VAL A 146 4.52 -12.96 -7.27
CA VAL A 146 4.75 -14.37 -7.07
C VAL A 146 5.69 -14.51 -5.88
N ARG A 147 5.15 -14.81 -4.68
CA ARG A 147 5.88 -15.70 -3.76
C ARG A 147 6.42 -16.85 -4.60
N SER A 148 7.63 -17.37 -4.33
CA SER A 148 8.27 -18.47 -5.09
C SER A 148 7.23 -19.34 -5.81
N ARG A 149 7.36 -19.58 -7.13
CA ARG A 149 6.38 -20.28 -8.00
C ARG A 149 5.64 -21.47 -7.31
N SER A 150 6.27 -22.10 -6.32
CA SER A 150 5.79 -23.10 -5.37
C SER A 150 4.66 -22.69 -4.40
N SER A 151 4.30 -21.40 -4.28
CA SER A 151 3.41 -20.87 -3.22
C SER A 151 2.06 -20.35 -3.72
N PHE A 152 1.80 -20.44 -5.03
CA PHE A 152 0.51 -20.08 -5.60
C PHE A 152 -0.58 -20.98 -5.03
N THR A 153 -1.57 -20.38 -4.36
CA THR A 153 -2.79 -21.12 -4.04
C THR A 153 -3.55 -21.42 -5.32
N PHE A 154 -4.32 -22.51 -5.33
CA PHE A 154 -5.14 -22.91 -6.49
C PHE A 154 -6.07 -21.78 -6.98
N ARG A 155 -6.59 -20.95 -6.07
CA ARG A 155 -7.44 -19.79 -6.39
C ARG A 155 -6.70 -18.70 -7.18
N GLU A 156 -5.44 -18.43 -6.86
CA GLU A 156 -4.63 -17.43 -7.56
C GLU A 156 -4.24 -17.90 -8.97
N ARG A 157 -4.08 -19.21 -9.16
CA ARG A 157 -3.88 -19.80 -10.50
C ARG A 157 -5.11 -19.66 -11.40
N LEU A 158 -6.32 -19.61 -10.83
CA LEU A 158 -7.56 -19.41 -11.58
C LEU A 158 -7.85 -17.93 -11.87
N ALA A 159 -7.31 -17.01 -11.05
CA ALA A 159 -7.47 -15.56 -11.27
C ALA A 159 -6.73 -15.08 -12.54
N ILE A 160 -5.57 -15.67 -12.86
CA ILE A 160 -4.77 -15.32 -14.04
C ILE A 160 -5.55 -15.61 -15.35
N PRO A 161 -6.10 -16.82 -15.59
CA PRO A 161 -6.95 -17.10 -16.74
C PRO A 161 -8.22 -16.23 -16.80
N ALA A 162 -8.88 -15.99 -15.65
CA ALA A 162 -10.10 -15.19 -15.61
C ALA A 162 -9.86 -13.72 -15.99
N TYR A 163 -8.68 -13.18 -15.62
CA TYR A 163 -8.23 -11.86 -16.04
C TYR A 163 -7.90 -11.83 -17.54
N LEU A 164 -7.18 -12.84 -18.05
CA LEU A 164 -6.85 -12.95 -19.48
C LEU A 164 -8.12 -13.04 -20.34
N TRP A 165 -9.11 -13.83 -19.91
CA TRP A 165 -10.41 -13.92 -20.60
C TRP A 165 -11.14 -12.57 -20.65
N ARG A 166 -11.12 -11.79 -19.55
CA ARG A 166 -11.74 -10.45 -19.56
C ARG A 166 -11.14 -9.49 -20.58
N ARG A 167 -9.87 -9.66 -20.99
CA ARG A 167 -9.23 -8.82 -22.01
C ARG A 167 -9.59 -9.18 -23.44
N GLU A 168 -10.09 -10.38 -23.71
CA GLU A 168 -10.55 -10.77 -25.06
C GLU A 168 -11.98 -10.29 -25.36
N LEU A 169 -12.69 -9.79 -24.34
CA LEU A 169 -14.08 -9.33 -24.44
C LEU A 169 -14.21 -7.80 -24.54
N PHE A 170 -13.09 -7.06 -24.59
CA PHE A 170 -13.03 -5.60 -24.76
C PHE A 170 -11.87 -5.21 -25.69
#